data_AF-A0A1V6MWJ2-F1
#
_entry.id   AF-A0A1V6MWJ2-F1
#
_cell.length_a   1.000
_cell.length_b   1.000
_cell.length_c   1.000
_cell.angle_alpha   90.00
_cell.angle_beta   90.00
_cell.angle_gamma   90.00
#
_symmetry.space_group_name_H-M   'P 1'
#
loop_
_entity.id
_entity.type
_entity.pdbx_description
1 polymer ?
#
loop_
_entity_poly.entity_id
_entity_poly.type
_entity_poly.pdbx_seq_one_letter_code
_entity_poly.pdbx_strand_id
1 'polypeptide(L)'
;MPDVLCAEPAAGSAGPPCPRTGPAPGHPELAHQLFWFRWITGHQVTFAVWQLLGHALHQAHERPDPAPSLKAMTELTRAYTAMLLYTSSCPKDVYGDVIRPSMFLQHRGFSGTWAPDFAPVRRLLRGRKTPWHDTPEGGRLADEVRLYHLVHSGVAAKLVPGGRSLLQDTVPAARPHDPRLQALVYDNYFLTLRADVPTAEILDQLRRRLTAVRLDVSVNGLYPGLTEPEDAALPEELRSEDARACERDFDAVLARVDGLAAALDERLLHGSIAR
;
A
#
# COMPACT_ATOMS: atom_id res chain seq x y z
N MET A 1 22.15 -10.22 1.36
CA MET A 1 21.62 -8.87 1.03
C MET A 1 22.17 -7.89 2.05
N PRO A 2 22.66 -6.70 1.65
CA PRO A 2 23.33 -5.77 2.56
C PRO A 2 22.45 -5.34 3.74
N ASP A 3 23.07 -4.76 4.77
CA ASP A 3 22.40 -4.17 5.94
C ASP A 3 21.81 -2.79 5.58
N VAL A 4 20.49 -2.72 5.32
CA VAL A 4 19.94 -1.57 4.56
C VAL A 4 19.15 -0.58 5.44
N LEU A 5 18.50 -0.99 6.53
CA LEU A 5 17.41 -0.19 7.14
C LEU A 5 17.77 0.68 8.37
N CYS A 6 19.05 1.04 8.57
CA CYS A 6 19.44 1.87 9.73
C CYS A 6 19.35 3.39 9.49
N ALA A 7 18.81 3.84 8.37
CA ALA A 7 18.75 5.27 8.10
C ALA A 7 17.57 5.89 8.85
N GLU A 8 17.87 6.86 9.72
CA GLU A 8 16.87 7.88 10.02
C GLU A 8 16.50 8.55 8.69
N PRO A 9 15.22 8.63 8.33
CA PRO A 9 14.84 9.37 7.15
C PRO A 9 15.37 10.80 7.32
N ALA A 10 16.08 11.31 6.30
CA ALA A 10 16.38 12.74 6.27
C ALA A 10 15.06 13.49 6.49
N ALA A 11 15.07 14.53 7.32
CA ALA A 11 13.91 15.38 7.53
C ALA A 11 13.57 16.04 6.18
N GLY A 12 12.73 15.38 5.39
CA GLY A 12 12.14 15.98 4.20
C GLY A 12 11.35 17.19 4.66
N SER A 13 11.52 18.32 3.97
CA SER A 13 10.65 19.45 4.24
C SER A 13 9.21 18.99 4.07
N ALA A 14 8.40 19.21 5.10
CA ALA A 14 6.96 19.02 4.98
C ALA A 14 6.50 19.93 3.84
N GLY A 15 6.11 19.34 2.72
CA GLY A 15 5.40 20.05 1.68
C GLY A 15 4.11 20.64 2.25
N PRO A 16 3.41 21.49 1.48
CA PRO A 16 2.07 21.91 1.87
C PRO A 16 1.22 20.67 2.21
N PRO A 17 0.39 20.72 3.25
CA PRO A 17 -0.40 19.56 3.66
C PRO A 17 -1.26 19.06 2.50
N CYS A 18 -1.28 17.74 2.34
CA CYS A 18 -2.08 17.04 1.33
C CYS A 18 -3.53 17.56 1.34
N PRO A 19 -4.03 18.13 0.23
CA PRO A 19 -5.42 18.53 0.17
C PRO A 19 -6.28 17.28 0.23
N ARG A 20 -7.11 17.19 1.28
CA ARG A 20 -8.01 16.05 1.46
C ARG A 20 -9.00 15.92 0.30
N THR A 21 -9.50 17.06 -0.19
CA THR A 21 -10.43 17.13 -1.32
C THR A 21 -9.86 18.03 -2.41
N GLY A 22 -10.24 17.77 -3.65
CA GLY A 22 -9.95 18.64 -4.79
C GLY A 22 -11.16 18.76 -5.71
N PRO A 23 -11.03 19.43 -6.87
CA PRO A 23 -12.12 19.57 -7.81
C PRO A 23 -12.64 18.21 -8.27
N ALA A 24 -13.94 18.10 -8.49
CA ALA A 24 -14.52 16.91 -9.13
C ALA A 24 -13.92 16.75 -10.55
N PRO A 25 -13.62 15.51 -11.00
CA PRO A 25 -13.25 15.28 -12.39
C PRO A 25 -14.36 15.80 -13.32
N GLY A 26 -13.99 16.63 -14.30
CA GLY A 26 -14.97 17.39 -15.09
C GLY A 26 -15.94 16.57 -15.96
N HIS A 27 -15.66 15.29 -16.20
CA HIS A 27 -16.58 14.35 -16.87
C HIS A 27 -16.25 12.89 -16.49
N PRO A 28 -17.23 11.95 -16.48
CA PRO A 28 -17.06 10.53 -16.14
C PRO A 28 -15.80 9.82 -16.67
N GLU A 29 -15.40 9.99 -17.93
CA GLU A 29 -14.24 9.28 -18.48
C GLU A 29 -12.93 9.72 -17.81
N LEU A 30 -12.81 11.00 -17.45
CA LEU A 30 -11.67 11.49 -16.69
C LEU A 30 -11.66 10.94 -15.27
N ALA A 31 -12.83 10.80 -14.63
CA ALA A 31 -12.95 10.13 -13.34
C ALA A 31 -12.48 8.67 -13.44
N HIS A 32 -12.94 7.94 -14.46
CA HIS A 32 -12.54 6.55 -14.69
C HIS A 32 -11.03 6.43 -14.90
N GLN A 33 -10.42 7.28 -15.73
CA GLN A 33 -8.98 7.29 -15.97
C GLN A 33 -8.19 7.61 -14.70
N LEU A 34 -8.61 8.64 -13.95
CA LEU A 34 -7.97 9.03 -12.70
C LEU A 34 -8.00 7.89 -11.69
N PHE A 35 -9.16 7.32 -11.41
CA PHE A 35 -9.28 6.28 -10.39
C PHE A 35 -8.69 4.94 -10.85
N TRP A 36 -8.66 4.65 -12.16
CA TRP A 36 -7.89 3.56 -12.72
C TRP A 36 -6.39 3.76 -12.49
N PHE A 37 -5.87 4.95 -12.78
CA PHE A 37 -4.48 5.30 -12.50
C PHE A 37 -4.15 5.10 -11.01
N ARG A 38 -4.98 5.63 -10.10
CA ARG A 38 -4.80 5.45 -8.65
C ARG A 38 -4.79 3.98 -8.26
N TRP A 39 -5.72 3.20 -8.82
CA TRP A 39 -5.84 1.77 -8.56
C TRP A 39 -4.56 1.04 -8.96
N ILE A 40 -4.06 1.24 -10.18
CA ILE A 40 -2.86 0.57 -10.68
C ILE A 40 -1.60 1.07 -9.96
N THR A 41 -1.38 2.38 -9.92
CA THR A 41 -0.15 2.96 -9.36
C THR A 41 -0.03 2.72 -7.86
N GLY A 42 -1.11 2.84 -7.09
CA GLY A 42 -1.06 2.58 -5.65
C GLY A 42 -0.79 1.11 -5.29
N HIS A 43 -1.28 0.16 -6.10
CA HIS A 43 -0.92 -1.25 -5.95
C HIS A 43 0.54 -1.51 -6.33
N GLN A 44 1.06 -0.88 -7.38
CA GLN A 44 2.48 -0.99 -7.73
C GLN A 44 3.40 -0.44 -6.63
N VAL A 45 3.04 0.67 -5.98
CA VAL A 45 3.74 1.16 -4.77
C VAL A 45 3.69 0.10 -3.68
N THR A 46 2.51 -0.47 -3.44
CA THR A 46 2.30 -1.52 -2.43
C THR A 46 3.20 -2.74 -2.67
N PHE A 47 3.44 -3.16 -3.91
CA PHE A 47 4.34 -4.28 -4.20
C PHE A 47 5.77 -4.00 -3.76
N ALA A 48 6.30 -2.82 -4.10
CA ALA A 48 7.63 -2.41 -3.67
C ALA A 48 7.70 -2.27 -2.12
N VAL A 49 6.67 -1.69 -1.50
CA VAL A 49 6.57 -1.59 -0.04
C VAL A 49 6.58 -2.97 0.61
N TRP A 50 5.87 -3.95 0.06
CA TRP A 50 5.87 -5.33 0.58
C TRP A 50 7.21 -6.03 0.41
N GLN A 51 7.94 -5.79 -0.68
CA GLN A 51 9.30 -6.30 -0.83
C GLN A 51 10.24 -5.72 0.23
N LEU A 52 10.19 -4.40 0.44
CA LEU A 52 10.99 -3.74 1.49
C LEU A 52 10.59 -4.21 2.89
N LEU A 53 9.30 -4.41 3.14
CA LEU A 53 8.77 -4.91 4.41
C LEU A 53 9.22 -6.36 4.65
N GLY A 54 9.22 -7.21 3.62
CA GLY A 54 9.73 -8.58 3.69
C GLY A 54 11.23 -8.61 3.98
N HIS A 55 11.98 -7.70 3.38
CA HIS A 55 13.40 -7.53 3.67
C HIS A 55 13.63 -7.08 5.12
N ALA A 56 12.89 -6.07 5.59
CA ALA A 56 12.95 -5.59 6.97
C ALA A 56 12.63 -6.69 7.99
N LEU A 57 11.61 -7.50 7.70
CA LEU A 57 11.24 -8.64 8.53
C LEU A 57 12.35 -9.68 8.61
N HIS A 58 12.99 -10.01 7.48
CA HIS A 58 14.14 -10.92 7.48
C HIS A 58 15.29 -10.36 8.32
N GLN A 59 15.64 -9.08 8.16
CA GLN A 59 16.73 -8.47 8.91
C GLN A 59 16.47 -8.39 10.41
N ALA A 60 15.24 -8.14 10.83
CA ALA A 60 14.87 -8.16 12.24
C ALA A 60 15.12 -9.55 12.89
N HIS A 61 14.99 -10.64 12.11
CA HIS A 61 15.26 -11.99 12.60
C HIS A 61 16.75 -12.35 12.66
N GLU A 62 17.55 -11.83 11.72
CA GLU A 62 18.99 -12.14 11.64
C GLU A 62 19.85 -11.27 12.57
N ARG A 63 19.36 -10.09 12.98
CA ARG A 63 20.14 -9.12 13.77
C ARG A 63 20.03 -9.35 15.27
N PRO A 64 21.12 -9.14 16.03
CA PRO A 64 21.06 -9.06 17.49
C PRO A 64 20.14 -7.92 17.99
N ASP A 65 20.15 -6.77 17.30
CA ASP A 65 19.24 -5.66 17.56
C ASP A 65 18.22 -5.50 16.42
N PRO A 66 16.93 -5.84 16.64
CA PRO A 66 15.88 -5.72 15.65
C PRO A 66 15.30 -4.30 15.54
N ALA A 67 15.63 -3.38 16.45
CA ALA A 67 14.96 -2.08 16.57
C ALA A 67 14.96 -1.24 15.27
N PRO A 68 16.06 -1.13 14.51
CA PRO A 68 16.05 -0.39 13.23
C PRO A 68 15.10 -1.02 12.20
N SER A 69 15.10 -2.34 12.11
CA SER A 69 14.20 -3.08 11.21
C SER A 69 12.74 -2.90 11.62
N LEU A 70 12.42 -2.94 12.93
CA LEU A 70 11.08 -2.67 13.43
C LEU A 70 10.61 -1.25 13.10
N LYS A 71 11.46 -0.23 13.26
CA LYS A 71 11.16 1.15 12.86
C LYS A 71 10.82 1.24 11.37
N ALA A 72 11.63 0.62 10.50
CA ALA A 72 11.35 0.59 9.07
C ALA A 72 10.03 -0.15 8.74
N MET A 73 9.76 -1.28 9.40
CA MET A 73 8.49 -2.00 9.23
C MET A 73 7.28 -1.15 9.63
N THR A 74 7.40 -0.35 10.69
CA THR A 74 6.34 0.58 11.14
C THR A 74 6.03 1.61 10.05
N GLU A 75 7.06 2.28 9.52
CA GLU A 75 6.89 3.28 8.45
C GLU A 75 6.34 2.66 7.15
N LEU A 76 6.84 1.49 6.76
CA LEU A 76 6.35 0.77 5.57
C LEU A 76 4.91 0.27 5.74
N THR A 77 4.51 -0.12 6.95
CA THR A 77 3.12 -0.49 7.25
C THR A 77 2.21 0.72 7.15
N ARG A 78 2.63 1.87 7.69
CA ARG A 78 1.90 3.13 7.55
C ARG A 78 1.79 3.59 6.10
N ALA A 79 2.85 3.41 5.31
CA ALA A 79 2.83 3.64 3.87
C ALA A 79 1.83 2.76 3.13
N TYR A 80 1.74 1.49 3.51
CA TYR A 80 0.74 0.59 2.95
C TYR A 80 -0.69 1.03 3.32
N THR A 81 -0.94 1.45 4.55
CA THR A 81 -2.22 2.06 4.95
C THR A 81 -2.55 3.29 4.11
N ALA A 82 -1.59 4.19 3.88
CA ALA A 82 -1.77 5.35 3.01
C ALA A 82 -2.12 4.93 1.57
N MET A 83 -1.46 3.91 1.01
CA MET A 83 -1.79 3.38 -0.32
C MET A 83 -3.18 2.74 -0.38
N LEU A 84 -3.69 2.14 0.71
CA LEU A 84 -5.07 1.68 0.77
C LEU A 84 -6.05 2.86 0.66
N LEU A 85 -5.82 3.94 1.41
CA LEU A 85 -6.66 5.16 1.31
C LEU A 85 -6.61 5.76 -0.10
N TYR A 86 -5.42 5.86 -0.68
CA TYR A 86 -5.22 6.37 -2.04
C TYR A 86 -5.92 5.54 -3.10
N THR A 87 -5.71 4.22 -3.12
CA THR A 87 -6.31 3.30 -4.10
C THR A 87 -7.83 3.20 -3.94
N SER A 88 -8.34 3.28 -2.71
CA SER A 88 -9.76 3.22 -2.40
C SER A 88 -10.45 4.59 -2.38
N SER A 89 -9.75 5.66 -2.76
CA SER A 89 -10.31 7.02 -2.81
C SER A 89 -11.45 7.17 -3.81
N CYS A 90 -11.57 6.24 -4.76
CA CYS A 90 -12.63 6.24 -5.76
C CYS A 90 -14.05 6.28 -5.15
N PRO A 91 -14.98 6.97 -5.80
CA PRO A 91 -16.42 6.82 -5.58
C PRO A 91 -16.89 5.36 -5.78
N LYS A 92 -17.98 4.98 -5.11
CA LYS A 92 -18.50 3.59 -5.10
C LYS A 92 -18.97 3.14 -6.48
N ASP A 93 -19.56 4.04 -7.25
CA ASP A 93 -19.98 3.84 -8.63
C ASP A 93 -18.78 3.55 -9.55
N VAL A 94 -17.73 4.37 -9.49
CA VAL A 94 -16.50 4.12 -10.28
C VAL A 94 -15.88 2.75 -9.94
N TYR A 95 -15.90 2.34 -8.67
CA TYR A 95 -15.47 1.00 -8.30
C TYR A 95 -16.37 -0.09 -8.90
N GLY A 96 -17.69 0.09 -8.85
CA GLY A 96 -18.69 -0.84 -9.37
C GLY A 96 -18.69 -0.97 -10.90
N ASP A 97 -18.39 0.13 -11.60
CA ASP A 97 -18.54 0.23 -13.05
C ASP A 97 -17.23 -0.05 -13.79
N VAL A 98 -16.07 0.23 -13.18
CA VAL A 98 -14.76 0.13 -13.83
C VAL A 98 -13.86 -0.90 -13.16
N ILE A 99 -13.59 -0.71 -11.87
CA ILE A 99 -12.55 -1.46 -11.16
C ILE A 99 -12.98 -2.92 -10.94
N ARG A 100 -14.14 -3.14 -10.31
CA ARG A 100 -14.61 -4.49 -10.01
C ARG A 100 -14.89 -5.31 -11.29
N PRO A 101 -15.54 -4.78 -12.34
CA PRO A 101 -15.74 -5.53 -13.57
C PRO A 101 -14.43 -5.90 -14.27
N SER A 102 -13.45 -5.01 -14.31
CA SER A 102 -12.15 -5.31 -14.94
C SER A 102 -11.37 -6.41 -14.19
N MET A 103 -11.43 -6.44 -12.84
CA MET A 103 -10.88 -7.56 -12.07
C MET A 103 -11.61 -8.88 -12.36
N PHE A 104 -12.95 -8.83 -12.47
CA PHE A 104 -13.76 -10.01 -12.77
C PHE A 104 -13.49 -10.59 -14.16
N LEU A 105 -13.20 -9.71 -15.15
CA LEU A 105 -12.78 -10.12 -16.50
C LEU A 105 -11.46 -10.90 -16.49
N GLN A 106 -10.56 -10.63 -15.55
CA GLN A 106 -9.34 -11.42 -15.39
C GLN A 106 -9.63 -12.78 -14.74
N HIS A 107 -10.35 -12.77 -13.61
CA HIS A 107 -10.77 -14.00 -12.95
C HIS A 107 -11.89 -13.73 -11.93
N ARG A 108 -12.90 -14.61 -11.88
CA ARG A 108 -14.06 -14.44 -10.97
C ARG A 108 -13.69 -14.40 -9.48
N GLY A 109 -12.63 -15.12 -9.10
CA GLY A 109 -12.09 -15.16 -7.74
C GLY A 109 -10.95 -14.18 -7.45
N PHE A 110 -10.72 -13.17 -8.29
CA PHE A 110 -9.57 -12.26 -8.17
C PHE A 110 -9.39 -11.75 -6.74
N SER A 111 -8.17 -11.89 -6.21
CA SER A 111 -7.88 -11.59 -4.81
C SER A 111 -6.51 -10.94 -4.65
N GLY A 112 -6.44 -9.95 -3.77
CA GLY A 112 -5.16 -9.38 -3.30
C GLY A 112 -4.21 -10.42 -2.68
N THR A 113 -4.74 -11.57 -2.22
CA THR A 113 -3.91 -12.64 -1.65
C THR A 113 -3.06 -13.39 -2.68
N TRP A 114 -3.28 -13.15 -3.97
CA TRP A 114 -2.51 -13.75 -5.06
C TRP A 114 -1.21 -13.02 -5.36
N ALA A 115 -1.02 -11.82 -4.80
CA ALA A 115 0.21 -11.05 -4.95
C ALA A 115 1.42 -11.83 -4.41
N PRO A 116 2.45 -12.10 -5.23
CA PRO A 116 3.67 -12.76 -4.79
C PRO A 116 4.35 -12.05 -3.62
N ASP A 117 4.41 -10.72 -3.66
CA ASP A 117 5.12 -9.91 -2.65
C ASP A 117 4.39 -9.88 -1.29
N PHE A 118 3.09 -10.21 -1.26
CA PHE A 118 2.34 -10.27 0.00
C PHE A 118 2.68 -11.51 0.82
N ALA A 119 3.03 -12.63 0.17
CA ALA A 119 3.25 -13.91 0.86
C ALA A 119 4.29 -13.84 2.00
N PRO A 120 5.48 -13.21 1.83
CA PRO A 120 6.47 -13.05 2.91
C PRO A 120 5.96 -12.26 4.12
N VAL A 121 5.15 -11.23 3.88
CA VAL A 121 4.71 -10.28 4.92
C VAL A 121 3.33 -10.60 5.50
N ARG A 122 2.61 -11.55 4.88
CA ARG A 122 1.23 -11.91 5.22
C ARG A 122 1.02 -12.25 6.69
N ARG A 123 1.97 -12.92 7.34
CA ARG A 123 1.82 -13.28 8.77
C ARG A 123 1.84 -12.03 9.66
N LEU A 124 2.80 -11.13 9.41
CA LEU A 124 2.92 -9.85 10.11
C LEU A 124 1.67 -9.01 9.90
N LEU A 125 1.27 -8.79 8.64
CA LEU A 125 0.13 -7.96 8.30
C LEU A 125 -1.20 -8.53 8.80
N ARG A 126 -1.32 -9.85 9.02
CA ARG A 126 -2.47 -10.47 9.70
C ARG A 126 -2.45 -10.30 11.23
N GLY A 127 -1.55 -9.50 11.78
CA GLY A 127 -1.44 -9.26 13.22
C GLY A 127 -0.98 -10.48 14.02
N ARG A 128 -0.25 -11.42 13.41
CA ARG A 128 0.32 -12.54 14.17
C ARG A 128 1.42 -12.01 15.08
N LYS A 129 1.40 -12.46 16.35
CA LYS A 129 2.42 -12.10 17.35
C LYS A 129 3.82 -12.42 16.81
N THR A 130 4.70 -11.44 16.85
CA THR A 130 6.13 -11.54 16.50
C THR A 130 6.97 -11.75 17.77
N PRO A 131 8.24 -12.19 17.67
CA PRO A 131 9.13 -12.31 18.83
C PRO A 131 9.36 -10.99 19.58
N TRP A 132 9.19 -9.85 18.89
CA TRP A 132 9.44 -8.51 19.43
C TRP A 132 8.17 -7.82 19.93
N HIS A 133 7.02 -8.50 19.95
CA HIS A 133 5.74 -7.90 20.30
C HIS A 133 5.75 -7.16 21.64
N ASP A 134 6.51 -7.67 22.61
CA ASP A 134 6.55 -7.13 23.98
C ASP A 134 7.64 -6.04 24.15
N THR A 135 8.31 -5.62 23.07
CA THR A 135 9.24 -4.47 23.06
C THR A 135 8.51 -3.17 22.69
N PRO A 136 9.04 -1.98 23.05
CA PRO A 136 8.46 -0.70 22.66
C PRO A 136 8.30 -0.55 21.14
N GLU A 137 9.30 -0.96 20.37
CA GLU A 137 9.31 -0.93 18.90
C GLU A 137 8.26 -1.89 18.32
N GLY A 138 8.12 -3.09 18.90
CA GLY A 138 7.12 -4.06 18.47
C GLY A 138 5.70 -3.61 18.78
N GLY A 139 5.49 -2.91 19.90
CA GLY A 139 4.22 -2.24 20.21
C GLY A 139 3.84 -1.22 19.14
N ARG A 140 4.76 -0.32 18.76
CA ARG A 140 4.52 0.67 17.68
C ARG A 140 4.17 0.01 16.34
N LEU A 141 4.88 -1.06 15.97
CA LEU A 141 4.56 -1.83 14.77
C LEU A 141 3.17 -2.48 14.86
N ALA A 142 2.82 -3.04 16.01
CA ALA A 142 1.51 -3.62 16.23
C ALA A 142 0.39 -2.58 16.13
N ASP A 143 0.63 -1.33 16.54
CA ASP A 143 -0.31 -0.23 16.42
C ASP A 143 -0.58 0.12 14.95
N GLU A 144 0.47 0.23 14.12
CA GLU A 144 0.32 0.45 12.67
C GLU A 144 -0.39 -0.72 11.96
N VAL A 145 -0.15 -1.97 12.38
CA VAL A 145 -0.89 -3.12 11.85
C VAL A 145 -2.37 -3.06 12.23
N ARG A 146 -2.73 -2.54 13.42
CA ARG A 146 -4.13 -2.33 13.81
C ARG A 146 -4.79 -1.23 12.99
N LEU A 147 -4.09 -0.12 12.76
CA LEU A 147 -4.57 0.94 11.88
C LEU A 147 -4.79 0.43 10.44
N TYR A 148 -3.85 -0.34 9.89
CA TYR A 148 -4.02 -1.01 8.60
C TYR A 148 -5.30 -1.84 8.56
N HIS A 149 -5.56 -2.69 9.58
CA HIS A 149 -6.77 -3.51 9.63
C HIS A 149 -8.05 -2.68 9.70
N LEU A 150 -8.05 -1.59 10.47
CA LEU A 150 -9.17 -0.67 10.58
C LEU A 150 -9.51 -0.06 9.21
N VAL A 151 -8.51 0.54 8.55
CA VAL A 151 -8.67 1.14 7.22
C VAL A 151 -9.09 0.10 6.19
N HIS A 152 -8.43 -1.06 6.14
CA HIS A 152 -8.77 -2.12 5.20
C HIS A 152 -10.23 -2.60 5.37
N SER A 153 -10.70 -2.73 6.62
CA SER A 153 -12.09 -3.10 6.91
C SER A 153 -13.08 -2.02 6.46
N GLY A 154 -12.77 -0.75 6.72
CA GLY A 154 -13.55 0.38 6.22
C GLY A 154 -13.60 0.46 4.69
N VAL A 155 -12.49 0.21 4.00
CA VAL A 155 -12.44 0.13 2.54
C VAL A 155 -13.32 -1.01 2.02
N ALA A 156 -13.25 -2.19 2.65
CA ALA A 156 -14.10 -3.32 2.27
C ALA A 156 -15.60 -3.00 2.46
N ALA A 157 -15.96 -2.36 3.59
CA ALA A 157 -17.33 -1.92 3.85
C ALA A 157 -17.81 -0.85 2.85
N LYS A 158 -16.91 0.05 2.41
CA LYS A 158 -17.20 1.08 1.42
C LYS A 158 -17.45 0.48 0.03
N LEU A 159 -16.52 -0.35 -0.46
CA LEU A 159 -16.47 -0.77 -1.87
C LEU A 159 -17.22 -2.08 -2.14
N VAL A 160 -17.36 -2.94 -1.14
CA VAL A 160 -18.04 -4.25 -1.27
C VAL A 160 -19.08 -4.39 -0.15
N PRO A 161 -20.16 -3.57 -0.15
CA PRO A 161 -21.18 -3.61 0.88
C PRO A 161 -21.81 -5.01 0.95
N GLY A 162 -21.71 -5.64 2.13
CA GLY A 162 -22.12 -7.03 2.37
C GLY A 162 -20.97 -8.03 2.52
N GLY A 163 -19.70 -7.61 2.36
CA GLY A 163 -18.51 -8.40 2.70
C GLY A 163 -18.27 -9.65 1.86
N ARG A 164 -19.12 -9.92 0.86
CA ARG A 164 -18.96 -11.07 -0.05
C ARG A 164 -17.77 -10.80 -0.96
N SER A 165 -16.63 -11.37 -0.58
CA SER A 165 -15.45 -11.41 -1.43
C SER A 165 -15.81 -12.06 -2.78
N LEU A 166 -15.16 -11.65 -3.86
CA LEU A 166 -15.20 -12.34 -5.16
C LEU A 166 -14.96 -13.87 -5.02
N LEU A 167 -14.23 -14.28 -3.97
CA LEU A 167 -13.98 -15.67 -3.59
C LEU A 167 -15.23 -16.44 -3.11
N GLN A 168 -16.30 -15.76 -2.71
CA GLN A 168 -17.54 -16.37 -2.20
C GLN A 168 -18.67 -16.36 -3.24
N ASP A 169 -18.66 -15.43 -4.21
CA ASP A 169 -19.57 -15.42 -5.36
C ASP A 169 -19.20 -16.46 -6.44
N THR A 170 -18.07 -17.16 -6.26
CA THR A 170 -17.65 -18.26 -7.13
C THR A 170 -18.22 -19.59 -6.62
N VAL A 171 -19.28 -20.06 -7.29
CA VAL A 171 -19.68 -21.48 -7.33
C VAL A 171 -18.42 -22.35 -7.53
N PRO A 172 -18.29 -23.55 -6.93
CA PRO A 172 -17.08 -24.39 -7.02
C PRO A 172 -16.90 -25.05 -8.40
N ALA A 173 -16.99 -24.27 -9.47
CA ALA A 173 -16.66 -24.68 -10.82
C ALA A 173 -15.18 -24.38 -11.08
N ALA A 174 -14.37 -25.44 -11.09
CA ALA A 174 -13.03 -25.52 -11.66
C ALA A 174 -12.05 -24.40 -11.24
N ARG A 175 -11.53 -24.51 -10.01
CA ARG A 175 -10.39 -23.70 -9.56
C ARG A 175 -9.14 -24.05 -10.37
N PRO A 176 -8.47 -23.10 -11.03
CA PRO A 176 -7.03 -23.17 -11.15
C PRO A 176 -6.47 -22.95 -9.73
N HIS A 177 -6.16 -24.05 -9.06
CA HIS A 177 -5.57 -24.05 -7.73
C HIS A 177 -4.05 -23.80 -7.74
N ASP A 178 -3.46 -23.49 -8.89
CA ASP A 178 -2.04 -23.24 -9.04
C ASP A 178 -1.68 -21.81 -8.60
N PRO A 179 -0.93 -21.64 -7.49
CA PRO A 179 -0.48 -20.32 -7.03
C PRO A 179 0.34 -19.56 -8.09
N ARG A 180 1.04 -20.26 -9.00
CA ARG A 180 1.82 -19.62 -10.07
C ARG A 180 0.92 -18.94 -11.08
N LEU A 181 -0.18 -19.61 -11.48
CA LEU A 181 -1.15 -19.01 -12.40
C LEU A 181 -1.88 -17.84 -11.75
N GLN A 182 -2.23 -17.96 -10.46
CA GLN A 182 -2.83 -16.85 -9.70
C GLN A 182 -1.92 -15.63 -9.65
N ALA A 183 -0.62 -15.84 -9.40
CA ALA A 183 0.39 -14.79 -9.45
C ALA A 183 0.49 -14.15 -10.85
N LEU A 184 0.51 -14.95 -11.93
CA LEU A 184 0.56 -14.43 -13.30
C LEU A 184 -0.67 -13.59 -13.66
N VAL A 185 -1.88 -14.03 -13.28
CA VAL A 185 -3.12 -13.27 -13.49
C VAL A 185 -3.08 -11.95 -12.70
N TYR A 186 -2.59 -12.00 -11.46
CA TYR A 186 -2.46 -10.83 -10.61
C TYR A 186 -1.46 -9.80 -11.20
N ASP A 187 -0.27 -10.26 -11.57
CA ASP A 187 0.78 -9.42 -12.14
C ASP A 187 0.35 -8.82 -13.48
N ASN A 188 -0.34 -9.59 -14.34
CA ASN A 188 -0.88 -9.10 -15.61
C ASN A 188 -1.88 -7.95 -15.38
N TYR A 189 -2.84 -8.11 -14.47
CA TYR A 189 -3.82 -7.07 -14.17
C TYR A 189 -3.18 -5.76 -13.70
N PHE A 190 -2.11 -5.84 -12.89
CA PHE A 190 -1.38 -4.69 -12.39
C PHE A 190 -0.21 -4.26 -13.29
N LEU A 191 -0.16 -4.75 -14.53
CA LEU A 191 0.85 -4.39 -15.53
C LEU A 191 2.28 -4.58 -15.02
N THR A 192 2.51 -5.66 -14.29
CA THR A 192 3.77 -5.97 -13.63
C THR A 192 4.47 -7.13 -14.34
N LEU A 193 5.71 -6.91 -14.74
CA LEU A 193 6.59 -7.97 -15.26
C LEU A 193 7.62 -8.31 -14.19
N ARG A 194 7.74 -9.59 -13.86
CA ARG A 194 8.70 -10.09 -12.87
C ARG A 194 10.00 -10.46 -13.58
N ALA A 195 11.11 -9.95 -13.05
CA ALA A 195 12.46 -10.29 -13.46
C ALA A 195 13.40 -10.18 -12.24
N ASP A 196 14.55 -10.85 -12.31
CA ASP A 196 15.61 -10.66 -11.32
C ASP A 196 16.23 -9.28 -11.54
N VAL A 197 15.86 -8.31 -10.70
CA VAL A 197 16.34 -6.93 -10.76
C VAL A 197 17.14 -6.57 -9.50
N PRO A 198 18.16 -5.71 -9.60
CA PRO A 198 18.86 -5.21 -8.43
C PRO A 198 17.92 -4.43 -7.50
N THR A 199 18.23 -4.40 -6.19
CA THR A 199 17.47 -3.62 -5.20
C THR A 199 17.35 -2.14 -5.60
N ALA A 200 18.42 -1.54 -6.15
CA ALA A 200 18.39 -0.15 -6.62
C ALA A 200 17.27 0.11 -7.64
N GLU A 201 17.02 -0.82 -8.57
CA GLU A 201 15.94 -0.70 -9.56
C GLU A 201 14.56 -0.73 -8.89
N ILE A 202 14.37 -1.54 -7.84
CA ILE A 202 13.12 -1.56 -7.06
C ILE A 202 12.91 -0.21 -6.36
N LEU A 203 13.97 0.38 -5.80
CA LEU A 203 13.92 1.69 -5.16
C LEU A 203 13.59 2.79 -6.16
N ASP A 204 14.24 2.81 -7.31
CA ASP A 204 13.95 3.76 -8.39
C ASP A 204 12.52 3.62 -8.91
N GLN A 205 12.02 2.38 -9.01
CA GLN A 205 10.61 2.16 -9.35
C GLN A 205 9.69 2.73 -8.27
N LEU A 206 9.93 2.43 -6.99
CA LEU A 206 9.15 2.96 -5.87
C LEU A 206 9.13 4.49 -5.89
N ARG A 207 10.29 5.14 -5.94
CA ARG A 207 10.42 6.61 -5.93
C ARG A 207 9.69 7.26 -7.10
N ARG A 208 9.80 6.70 -8.31
CA ARG A 208 9.05 7.17 -9.48
C ARG A 208 7.53 7.12 -9.26
N ARG A 209 7.01 6.02 -8.67
CA ARG A 209 5.57 5.94 -8.36
C ARG A 209 5.16 6.87 -7.21
N LEU A 210 5.97 7.01 -6.16
CA LEU A 210 5.70 7.97 -5.08
C LEU A 210 5.60 9.39 -5.61
N THR A 211 6.50 9.79 -6.51
CA THR A 211 6.41 11.10 -7.20
C THR A 211 5.12 11.22 -7.99
N ALA A 212 4.72 10.19 -8.74
CA ALA A 212 3.47 10.21 -9.50
C ALA A 212 2.23 10.34 -8.59
N VAL A 213 2.20 9.63 -7.46
CA VAL A 213 1.14 9.75 -6.45
C VAL A 213 1.09 11.15 -5.85
N ARG A 214 2.24 11.73 -5.49
CA ARG A 214 2.31 13.10 -4.94
C ARG A 214 1.81 14.13 -5.95
N LEU A 215 2.22 14.03 -7.21
CA LEU A 215 1.76 14.91 -8.28
C LEU A 215 0.24 14.83 -8.46
N ASP A 216 -0.32 13.62 -8.52
CA ASP A 216 -1.77 13.42 -8.60
C ASP A 216 -2.48 14.06 -7.40
N VAL A 217 -2.09 13.70 -6.18
CA VAL A 217 -2.76 14.18 -4.97
C VAL A 217 -2.62 15.70 -4.80
N SER A 218 -1.51 16.30 -5.21
CA SER A 218 -1.35 17.77 -5.18
C SER A 218 -2.31 18.50 -6.13
N VAL A 219 -2.75 17.85 -7.21
CA VAL A 219 -3.64 18.45 -8.22
C VAL A 219 -5.10 18.12 -7.91
N ASN A 220 -5.40 16.87 -7.56
CA ASN A 220 -6.76 16.35 -7.46
C ASN A 220 -7.25 16.20 -6.01
N GLY A 221 -6.37 16.31 -5.02
CA GLY A 221 -6.65 15.96 -3.64
C GLY A 221 -6.81 14.45 -3.41
N LEU A 222 -6.80 14.00 -2.15
CA LEU A 222 -6.94 12.58 -1.84
C LEU A 222 -8.32 12.04 -2.23
N TYR A 223 -9.38 12.84 -2.10
CA TYR A 223 -10.75 12.51 -2.51
C TYR A 223 -11.32 13.60 -3.45
N PRO A 224 -11.03 13.52 -4.76
CA PRO A 224 -11.48 14.48 -5.75
C PRO A 224 -13.02 14.52 -5.81
N GLY A 225 -13.61 15.70 -5.67
CA GLY A 225 -15.06 15.90 -5.75
C GLY A 225 -15.89 15.34 -4.59
N LEU A 226 -15.27 14.87 -3.50
CA LEU A 226 -15.99 14.34 -2.34
C LEU A 226 -16.86 15.42 -1.70
N THR A 227 -18.15 15.16 -1.59
CA THR A 227 -19.11 16.06 -0.95
C THR A 227 -19.27 15.76 0.54
N GLU A 228 -19.75 16.73 1.33
CA GLU A 228 -20.00 16.52 2.77
C GLU A 228 -20.97 15.36 3.06
N PRO A 229 -22.09 15.17 2.30
CA PRO A 229 -22.97 14.04 2.53
C PRO A 229 -22.31 12.68 2.24
N GLU A 230 -21.50 12.60 1.18
CA GLU A 230 -20.76 11.37 0.86
C GLU A 230 -19.71 11.06 1.92
N ASP A 231 -19.06 12.10 2.45
CA ASP A 231 -18.08 11.98 3.52
C ASP A 231 -18.72 11.48 4.82
N ALA A 232 -19.88 12.04 5.18
CA ALA A 232 -20.67 11.60 6.33
C ALA A 232 -21.17 10.15 6.18
N ALA A 233 -21.39 9.70 4.94
CA ALA A 233 -21.84 8.34 4.61
C ALA A 233 -20.71 7.30 4.53
N LEU A 234 -19.44 7.70 4.72
CA LEU A 234 -18.33 6.74 4.80
C LEU A 234 -18.49 5.82 6.03
N PRO A 235 -18.01 4.55 5.93
CA PRO A 235 -17.92 3.65 7.07
C PRO A 235 -17.22 4.29 8.26
N GLU A 236 -17.64 3.93 9.48
CA GLU A 236 -17.11 4.49 10.72
C GLU A 236 -15.59 4.34 10.83
N GLU A 237 -15.04 3.22 10.35
CA GLU A 237 -13.61 2.95 10.34
C GLU A 237 -12.83 4.00 9.54
N LEU A 238 -13.38 4.46 8.41
CA LEU A 238 -12.76 5.51 7.57
C LEU A 238 -13.01 6.94 8.09
N ARG A 239 -13.98 7.10 9.01
CA ARG A 239 -14.25 8.36 9.70
C ARG A 239 -13.51 8.47 11.04
N SER A 240 -12.86 7.40 11.49
CA SER A 240 -12.07 7.38 12.72
C SER A 240 -10.94 8.42 12.70
N GLU A 241 -10.59 8.94 13.87
CA GLU A 241 -9.53 9.95 13.98
C GLU A 241 -8.17 9.40 13.50
N ASP A 242 -7.89 8.12 13.73
CA ASP A 242 -6.63 7.50 13.27
C ASP A 242 -6.56 7.42 11.74
N ALA A 243 -7.67 7.06 11.07
CA ALA A 243 -7.74 7.09 9.61
C ALA A 243 -7.58 8.52 9.08
N ARG A 244 -8.25 9.50 9.69
CA ARG A 244 -8.13 10.93 9.34
C ARG A 244 -6.73 11.47 9.58
N ALA A 245 -6.05 11.05 10.64
CA ALA A 245 -4.66 11.38 10.88
C ALA A 245 -3.75 10.84 9.76
N CYS A 246 -3.98 9.60 9.33
CA CYS A 246 -3.25 9.02 8.19
C CYS A 246 -3.50 9.79 6.88
N GLU A 247 -4.72 10.29 6.63
CA GLU A 247 -5.04 11.14 5.47
C GLU A 247 -4.29 12.47 5.53
N ARG A 248 -4.28 13.13 6.69
CA ARG A 248 -3.57 14.41 6.87
C ARG A 248 -2.06 14.25 6.77
N ASP A 249 -1.53 13.15 7.27
CA ASP A 249 -0.10 12.82 7.23
C ASP A 249 0.34 12.25 5.88
N PHE A 250 -0.55 12.12 4.89
CA PHE A 250 -0.31 11.36 3.66
C PHE A 250 1.01 11.75 2.97
N ASP A 251 1.24 13.04 2.72
CA ASP A 251 2.49 13.51 2.09
C ASP A 251 3.72 13.26 2.96
N ALA A 252 3.59 13.40 4.29
CA ALA A 252 4.67 13.10 5.22
C ALA A 252 5.00 11.61 5.24
N VAL A 253 4.00 10.73 5.11
CA VAL A 253 4.20 9.28 4.95
C VAL A 253 4.98 9.00 3.67
N LEU A 254 4.59 9.58 2.53
CA LEU A 254 5.31 9.37 1.27
C LEU A 254 6.75 9.90 1.32
N ALA A 255 6.96 11.06 1.96
CA ALA A 255 8.29 11.63 2.14
C ALA A 255 9.19 10.75 3.02
N ARG A 256 8.66 10.15 4.10
CA ARG A 256 9.42 9.20 4.93
C ARG A 256 9.82 7.95 4.15
N VAL A 257 8.94 7.42 3.31
CA VAL A 257 9.24 6.24 2.48
C VAL A 257 10.26 6.56 1.40
N ASP A 258 10.14 7.72 0.74
CA ASP A 258 11.14 8.18 -0.24
C ASP A 258 12.50 8.40 0.43
N GLY A 259 12.52 8.99 1.63
CA GLY A 259 13.73 9.15 2.44
C GLY A 259 14.36 7.82 2.85
N LEU A 260 13.55 6.84 3.27
CA LEU A 260 14.02 5.48 3.51
C LEU A 260 14.64 4.90 2.24
N ALA A 261 13.93 4.95 1.12
CA ALA A 261 14.39 4.42 -0.16
C ALA A 261 15.69 5.07 -0.65
N ALA A 262 15.82 6.40 -0.56
CA ALA A 262 17.02 7.13 -0.93
C ALA A 262 18.24 6.71 -0.09
N ALA A 263 18.06 6.54 1.22
CA ALA A 263 19.14 6.11 2.09
C ALA A 263 19.58 4.65 1.82
N LEU A 264 18.68 3.81 1.32
CA LEU A 264 19.03 2.46 0.86
C LEU A 264 19.88 2.52 -0.42
N ASP A 265 19.47 3.36 -1.36
CA ASP A 265 20.14 3.51 -2.66
C ASP A 265 21.57 4.05 -2.50
N GLU A 266 21.77 5.09 -1.69
CA GLU A 266 23.10 5.63 -1.41
C GLU A 266 24.07 4.58 -0.84
N ARG A 267 23.61 3.71 0.05
CA ARG A 267 24.43 2.62 0.62
C ARG A 267 24.80 1.57 -0.42
N LEU A 268 23.87 1.25 -1.31
CA LEU A 268 24.11 0.32 -2.42
C LEU A 268 25.15 0.88 -3.39
N LEU A 269 25.10 2.19 -3.67
CA LEU A 269 26.02 2.86 -4.58
C LEU A 269 27.42 3.13 -3.97
N HIS A 270 27.50 3.44 -2.67
CA HIS A 270 28.75 3.86 -2.01
C HIS A 270 29.47 2.75 -1.22
N GLY A 271 28.96 1.51 -1.21
CA GLY A 271 29.75 0.34 -0.87
C GLY A 271 30.32 0.28 0.57
N SER A 272 29.64 0.87 1.57
CA SER A 272 29.89 0.51 2.97
C SER A 272 29.14 -0.78 3.30
N ILE A 273 29.65 -1.88 2.79
CA ILE A 273 29.27 -3.23 3.22
C ILE A 273 30.57 -3.87 3.70
N ALA A 274 30.88 -3.68 4.98
CA ALA A 274 31.87 -4.52 5.64
C ALA A 274 31.39 -5.97 5.49
N ARG A 275 32.19 -6.79 4.79
CA ARG A 275 31.98 -8.23 4.69
C ARG A 275 32.23 -8.91 6.02
#